data_AF-A0A9E2G854-F1
#
_entry.id   AF-A0A9E2G854-F1
#
_cell.length_a   1.000
_cell.length_b   1.000
_cell.length_c   1.000
_cell.angle_alpha   90.00
_cell.angle_beta   90.00
_cell.angle_gamma   90.00
#
_symmetry.space_group_name_H-M   'P 1'
#
loop_
_entity.id
_entity.type
_entity.pdbx_description
1 polymer ?
#
loop_
_entity_poly.entity_id
_entity_poly.type
_entity_poly.pdbx_seq_one_letter_code
_entity_poly.pdbx_strand_id
1 'polypeptide(L)'
;MGINIGLGKTTPYLALGGKIKPSEIDNVQQHLYLKVSGSDSAVMNACACGSKTSATGTITNGYPDYPRNLLVSFTETGGTVFKGTATVTGKDQFGEAVSETFACVSLGTTGVGGSKIFDQITAVSAVIGSYGTGAVDLRVGFPIGAGSAKFGLYTKISAATDVKRITWVDNGVVTPCTAVVDTTYHAFASGGAITAAQDDFVVWVNPNYSEDDDGVSYAGTSALIS
;
A
#
# COMPACT_ATOMS: atom_id res chain seq x y z
N MET A 1 13.81 3.39 -9.63
CA MET A 1 14.16 3.80 -11.01
C MET A 1 12.95 3.51 -11.89
N GLY A 2 12.17 4.51 -12.29
CA GLY A 2 11.05 4.32 -13.20
C GLY A 2 11.55 4.27 -14.64
N ILE A 3 11.20 3.24 -15.40
CA ILE A 3 11.46 3.18 -16.84
C ILE A 3 10.22 3.75 -17.52
N ASN A 4 10.37 4.88 -18.21
CA ASN A 4 9.33 5.41 -19.09
C ASN A 4 9.32 4.57 -20.37
N ILE A 5 8.48 3.54 -20.40
CA ILE A 5 8.18 2.80 -21.62
C ILE A 5 6.99 3.48 -22.28
N GLY A 6 7.26 4.31 -23.30
CA GLY A 6 6.22 4.86 -24.16
C GLY A 6 5.47 3.72 -24.84
N LEU A 7 4.31 3.34 -24.31
CA LEU A 7 3.45 2.38 -24.97
C LEU A 7 2.82 3.04 -26.19
N GLY A 8 3.26 2.61 -27.37
CA GLY A 8 2.62 2.94 -28.63
C GLY A 8 1.17 2.49 -28.60
N LYS A 9 0.24 3.44 -28.39
CA LYS A 9 -1.09 3.32 -28.98
C LYS A 9 -0.84 3.14 -30.48
N THR A 10 -1.38 2.08 -31.07
CA THR A 10 -1.64 2.03 -32.51
C THR A 10 -2.55 3.21 -32.83
N THR A 11 -1.97 4.36 -33.14
CA THR A 11 -2.69 5.53 -33.63
C THR A 11 -3.08 5.24 -35.08
N PRO A 12 -4.38 5.16 -35.41
CA PRO A 12 -4.80 5.15 -36.80
C PRO A 12 -4.67 6.58 -37.35
N TYR A 13 -3.45 7.12 -37.46
CA TYR A 13 -3.23 8.46 -38.04
C TYR A 13 -1.81 8.72 -38.53
N LEU A 14 -1.05 7.70 -38.93
CA LEU A 14 0.27 7.88 -39.56
C LEU A 14 0.25 7.87 -41.10
N ALA A 15 -0.90 7.63 -41.73
CA ALA A 15 -0.97 7.45 -43.19
C ALA A 15 -1.04 8.75 -44.02
N LEU A 16 -1.09 9.95 -43.42
CA LEU A 16 -1.39 11.20 -44.15
C LEU A 16 -0.50 12.42 -43.81
N GLY A 17 0.70 12.22 -43.24
CA GLY A 17 1.64 13.34 -43.01
C GLY A 17 1.21 14.33 -41.92
N GLY A 18 0.23 13.99 -41.08
CA GLY A 18 -0.12 14.74 -39.90
C GLY A 18 0.99 14.67 -38.85
N LYS A 19 1.51 15.84 -38.43
CA LYS A 19 2.42 15.90 -37.28
C LYS A 19 1.60 15.65 -36.01
N ILE A 20 2.08 14.74 -35.16
CA ILE A 20 1.50 14.53 -33.83
C ILE A 20 1.59 15.84 -33.05
N LYS A 21 0.46 16.36 -32.58
CA LYS A 21 0.44 17.54 -31.72
C LYS A 21 0.94 17.13 -30.33
N PRO A 22 1.68 17.99 -29.61
CA PRO A 22 2.08 17.69 -28.23
C PRO A 22 0.90 17.31 -27.32
N SER A 23 -0.30 17.84 -27.58
CA SER A 23 -1.54 17.49 -26.88
C SER A 23 -2.07 16.08 -27.15
N GLU A 24 -1.55 15.39 -28.16
CA GLU A 24 -1.89 14.00 -28.53
C GLU A 24 -0.92 12.99 -27.90
N ILE A 25 0.14 13.47 -27.24
CA ILE A 25 1.10 12.63 -26.50
C ILE A 25 0.57 12.46 -25.08
N ASP A 26 0.15 11.24 -24.77
CA ASP A 26 -0.34 10.84 -23.45
C ASP A 26 0.86 10.44 -22.58
N ASN A 27 1.05 11.08 -21.42
CA ASN A 27 2.15 10.75 -20.51
C ASN A 27 1.68 9.67 -19.51
N VAL A 28 1.73 8.42 -19.97
CA VAL A 28 1.35 7.26 -19.14
C VAL A 28 2.59 6.71 -18.43
N GLN A 29 2.56 6.73 -17.10
CA GLN A 29 3.55 6.08 -16.26
C GLN A 29 3.23 4.60 -16.10
N GLN A 30 4.27 3.77 -16.16
CA GLN A 30 4.15 2.33 -15.92
C GLN A 30 4.86 1.96 -14.62
N HIS A 31 4.14 1.29 -13.73
CA HIS A 31 4.67 0.75 -12.47
C HIS A 31 4.61 -0.77 -12.53
N LEU A 32 5.70 -1.40 -12.11
CA LEU A 32 5.87 -2.84 -12.11
C LEU A 32 6.06 -3.33 -10.68
N TYR A 33 5.19 -4.24 -10.25
CA TYR A 33 5.18 -4.86 -8.92
C TYR A 33 5.53 -6.33 -9.12
N LEU A 34 6.79 -6.66 -8.90
CA LEU A 34 7.31 -8.00 -9.15
C LEU A 34 7.22 -8.88 -7.92
N LYS A 35 6.95 -10.17 -8.15
CA LYS A 35 7.03 -11.27 -7.19
C LYS A 35 6.46 -10.87 -5.86
N VAL A 36 5.19 -10.49 -5.87
CA VAL A 36 4.46 -10.13 -4.65
C VAL A 36 4.65 -11.25 -3.63
N SER A 37 5.53 -11.00 -2.65
CA SER A 37 5.95 -12.00 -1.69
C SER A 37 4.72 -12.40 -0.88
N GLY A 38 4.15 -13.58 -1.08
CA GLY A 38 2.99 -14.01 -0.30
C GLY A 38 3.32 -14.89 0.88
N SER A 39 4.58 -14.91 1.30
CA SER A 39 4.84 -15.16 2.70
C SER A 39 4.85 -13.81 3.40
N ASP A 40 4.15 -13.78 4.53
CA ASP A 40 4.14 -12.78 5.59
C ASP A 40 5.60 -12.47 5.99
N SER A 41 6.32 -11.78 5.11
CA SER A 41 7.73 -11.43 5.22
C SER A 41 7.76 -10.47 6.37
N ALA A 42 7.99 -11.03 7.55
CA ALA A 42 7.74 -10.35 8.78
C ALA A 42 8.62 -9.09 8.76
N VAL A 43 7.96 -7.94 8.74
CA VAL A 43 8.61 -6.66 9.01
C VAL A 43 9.26 -6.75 10.38
N MET A 44 8.56 -7.43 11.30
CA MET A 44 8.99 -7.73 12.64
C MET A 44 8.59 -9.15 13.00
N ASN A 45 9.57 -9.97 13.38
CA ASN A 45 9.33 -11.29 13.98
C ASN A 45 8.69 -11.16 15.36
N ALA A 46 8.05 -12.25 15.81
CA ALA A 46 7.40 -12.36 17.11
C ALA A 46 8.23 -11.70 18.22
N CYS A 47 7.69 -10.64 18.84
CA CYS A 47 8.23 -10.15 20.10
C CYS A 47 7.39 -10.73 21.22
N ALA A 48 8.05 -11.46 22.12
CA ALA A 48 7.46 -11.94 23.35
C ALA A 48 7.25 -10.75 24.29
N CYS A 49 6.01 -10.28 24.36
CA CYS A 49 5.68 -9.11 25.13
C CYS A 49 5.42 -9.42 26.63
N GLY A 50 5.12 -10.67 26.98
CA GLY A 50 4.96 -11.14 28.37
C GLY A 50 4.02 -10.27 29.21
N SER A 51 4.33 -10.12 30.51
CA SER A 51 3.61 -9.23 31.45
C SER A 51 4.02 -7.74 31.35
N LYS A 52 4.76 -7.36 30.30
CA LYS A 52 5.27 -5.98 30.16
C LYS A 52 4.16 -5.07 29.65
N THR A 53 4.11 -3.85 30.19
CA THR A 53 3.18 -2.80 29.73
C THR A 53 3.53 -2.29 28.32
N SER A 54 4.78 -2.48 27.88
CA SER A 54 5.23 -2.13 26.54
C SER A 54 6.27 -3.11 25.98
N ALA A 55 6.25 -3.27 24.67
CA ALA A 55 7.21 -4.07 23.91
C ALA A 55 7.66 -3.32 22.65
N THR A 56 8.90 -3.55 22.24
CA THR A 56 9.44 -3.05 20.96
C THR A 56 9.98 -4.23 20.17
N GLY A 57 9.74 -4.20 18.87
CA GLY A 57 10.22 -5.22 17.96
C GLY A 57 11.53 -4.87 17.30
N THR A 58 12.30 -5.90 16.94
CA THR A 58 13.36 -5.73 15.95
C THR A 58 12.75 -5.79 14.55
N ILE A 59 13.01 -4.78 13.74
CA ILE A 59 12.59 -4.76 12.34
C ILE A 59 13.57 -5.61 11.53
N THR A 60 13.07 -6.70 10.96
CA THR A 60 13.81 -7.63 10.10
C THR A 60 13.72 -7.26 8.62
N ASN A 61 12.62 -6.61 8.22
CA ASN A 61 12.45 -6.09 6.88
C ASN A 61 11.68 -4.76 6.90
N GLY A 62 12.41 -3.64 7.05
CA GLY A 62 11.84 -2.29 7.13
C GLY A 62 11.54 -1.66 5.77
N TYR A 63 11.96 -2.28 4.67
CA TYR A 63 11.79 -1.75 3.32
C TYR A 63 11.07 -2.80 2.47
N PRO A 64 9.74 -2.71 2.31
CA PRO A 64 9.05 -3.61 1.41
C PRO A 64 9.53 -3.43 -0.03
N ASP A 65 9.40 -4.48 -0.86
CA ASP A 65 9.81 -4.45 -2.27
C ASP A 65 9.06 -3.38 -3.10
N TYR A 66 7.91 -2.94 -2.58
CA TYR A 66 7.08 -1.86 -3.08
C TYR A 66 6.23 -1.33 -1.91
N PRO A 67 5.70 -0.10 -1.95
CA PRO A 67 4.88 0.42 -0.87
C PRO A 67 3.61 -0.41 -0.68
N ARG A 68 3.31 -0.82 0.57
CA ARG A 68 2.16 -1.71 0.88
C ARG A 68 1.52 -1.37 2.22
N ASN A 69 0.28 -1.82 2.41
CA ASN A 69 -0.30 -1.82 3.76
C ASN A 69 0.23 -2.97 4.61
N LEU A 70 0.02 -2.85 5.92
CA LEU A 70 0.51 -3.82 6.90
C LEU A 70 -0.57 -4.78 7.34
N LEU A 71 -0.14 -5.91 7.88
CA LEU A 71 -0.98 -6.85 8.60
C LEU A 71 -0.37 -7.04 9.99
N VAL A 72 -1.16 -6.80 11.03
CA VAL A 72 -0.72 -7.00 12.41
C VAL A 72 -1.46 -8.16 13.03
N SER A 73 -0.73 -9.09 13.62
CA SER A 73 -1.29 -10.24 14.32
C SER A 73 -0.80 -10.28 15.75
N PHE A 74 -1.72 -10.54 16.67
CA PHE A 74 -1.42 -10.81 18.06
C PHE A 74 -1.76 -12.26 18.36
N THR A 75 -0.76 -13.04 18.72
CA THR A 75 -0.96 -14.45 19.12
C THR A 75 -0.72 -14.57 20.60
N GLU A 76 -1.70 -15.09 21.34
CA GLU A 76 -1.55 -15.34 22.77
C GLU A 76 -1.39 -16.84 23.02
N THR A 77 -0.46 -17.19 23.90
CA THR A 77 -0.36 -18.52 24.48
C THR A 77 -0.81 -18.43 25.95
N GLY A 78 -2.08 -18.73 26.28
CA GLY A 78 -2.49 -18.76 27.70
C GLY A 78 -3.96 -18.54 28.08
N GLY A 79 -4.85 -18.09 27.19
CA GLY A 79 -6.30 -18.08 27.45
C GLY A 79 -6.83 -16.94 28.35
N THR A 80 -6.05 -15.87 28.56
CA THR A 80 -6.46 -14.69 29.34
C THR A 80 -6.61 -13.47 28.45
N VAL A 81 -7.82 -12.91 28.39
CA VAL A 81 -8.23 -11.83 27.47
C VAL A 81 -7.18 -10.72 27.35
N PHE A 82 -6.48 -10.71 26.21
CA PHE A 82 -5.57 -9.65 25.80
C PHE A 82 -6.33 -8.43 25.26
N LYS A 83 -5.91 -7.23 25.70
CA LYS A 83 -6.24 -5.94 25.07
C LYS A 83 -4.97 -5.14 24.92
N GLY A 84 -4.71 -4.59 23.75
CA GLY A 84 -3.49 -3.82 23.51
C GLY A 84 -3.56 -3.03 22.23
N THR A 85 -2.51 -2.25 21.99
CA THR A 85 -2.30 -1.56 20.72
C THR A 85 -0.90 -1.87 20.20
N ALA A 86 -0.77 -2.00 18.88
CA ALA A 86 0.51 -1.91 18.22
C ALA A 86 0.54 -0.63 17.40
N THR A 87 1.63 0.12 17.46
CA THR A 87 1.84 1.31 16.66
C THR A 87 3.05 1.08 15.77
N VAL A 88 2.84 1.24 14.46
CA VAL A 88 3.88 1.19 13.44
C VAL A 88 4.10 2.58 12.90
N THR A 89 5.35 3.03 12.86
CA THR A 89 5.74 4.32 12.30
C THR A 89 6.72 4.13 11.16
N GLY A 90 6.70 5.05 10.20
CA GLY A 90 7.49 4.95 9.00
C GLY A 90 7.33 6.13 8.05
N LYS A 91 7.61 5.86 6.77
CA LYS A 91 7.31 6.77 5.67
C LYS A 91 6.34 6.13 4.70
N ASP A 92 5.46 6.96 4.14
CA ASP A 92 4.57 6.56 3.07
C ASP A 92 5.29 6.52 1.70
N GLN A 93 4.56 6.17 0.66
CA GLN A 93 5.06 6.08 -0.73
C GLN A 93 5.53 7.40 -1.34
N PHE A 94 5.28 8.53 -0.68
CA PHE A 94 5.72 9.87 -1.09
C PHE A 94 6.84 10.41 -0.20
N GLY A 95 7.27 9.65 0.81
CA GLY A 95 8.33 10.02 1.74
C GLY A 95 7.86 10.77 2.98
N GLU A 96 6.54 10.93 3.16
CA GLU A 96 5.95 11.63 4.31
C GLU A 96 5.90 10.73 5.53
N ALA A 97 6.08 11.32 6.71
CA ALA A 97 6.03 10.57 7.96
C ALA A 97 4.60 10.08 8.24
N VAL A 98 4.45 8.78 8.50
CA VAL A 98 3.16 8.16 8.78
C VAL A 98 3.22 7.26 10.01
N SER A 99 2.12 7.22 10.75
CA SER A 99 1.93 6.35 11.91
C SER A 99 0.56 5.68 11.81
N GLU A 100 0.51 4.37 12.08
CA GLU A 100 -0.74 3.61 12.15
C GLU A 100 -0.79 2.79 13.45
N THR A 101 -1.94 2.84 14.12
CA THR A 101 -2.19 2.13 15.38
C THR A 101 -3.26 1.06 15.16
N PHE A 102 -2.92 -0.16 15.55
CA PHE A 102 -3.75 -1.35 15.46
C PHE A 102 -4.25 -1.71 16.84
N ALA A 103 -5.56 -1.69 17.05
CA ALA A 103 -6.17 -2.15 18.28
C ALA A 103 -6.31 -3.68 18.26
N CYS A 104 -5.89 -4.33 19.33
CA CYS A 104 -6.24 -5.71 19.61
C CYS A 104 -7.29 -5.73 20.72
N VAL A 105 -8.49 -6.19 20.37
CA VAL A 105 -9.67 -6.07 21.22
C VAL A 105 -10.13 -7.40 21.83
N SER A 106 -9.65 -8.55 21.33
CA SER A 106 -10.01 -9.87 21.84
C SER A 106 -9.02 -10.99 21.49
N LEU A 107 -9.13 -12.10 22.23
CA LEU A 107 -8.37 -13.34 22.05
C LEU A 107 -8.48 -13.88 20.61
N GLY A 108 -7.37 -14.32 20.02
CA GLY A 108 -7.35 -14.93 18.69
C GLY A 108 -7.48 -13.95 17.51
N THR A 109 -7.31 -12.64 17.72
CA THR A 109 -7.28 -11.65 16.63
C THR A 109 -6.05 -11.89 15.76
N THR A 110 -6.22 -12.69 14.72
CA THR A 110 -5.24 -12.91 13.66
C THR A 110 -5.53 -11.93 12.53
N GLY A 111 -4.53 -11.12 12.16
CA GLY A 111 -4.56 -10.32 10.95
C GLY A 111 -5.47 -9.10 10.93
N VAL A 112 -5.19 -8.08 11.76
CA VAL A 112 -5.76 -6.73 11.59
C VAL A 112 -5.06 -6.04 10.42
N GLY A 113 -5.79 -5.85 9.33
CA GLY A 113 -5.30 -5.17 8.12
C GLY A 113 -5.17 -3.66 8.31
N GLY A 114 -4.03 -3.11 7.90
CA GLY A 114 -3.74 -1.70 7.89
C GLY A 114 -4.35 -1.00 6.69
N SER A 115 -4.51 0.30 6.84
CA SER A 115 -5.04 1.21 5.83
C SER A 115 -3.92 2.04 5.19
N LYS A 116 -2.90 2.40 5.97
CA LYS A 116 -1.78 3.22 5.50
C LYS A 116 -0.83 2.39 4.65
N ILE A 117 -0.24 3.05 3.66
CA ILE A 117 0.76 2.48 2.76
C ILE A 117 2.12 2.91 3.25
N PHE A 118 3.01 1.95 3.50
CA PHE A 118 4.36 2.18 3.98
C PHE A 118 5.36 1.83 2.88
N ASP A 119 6.27 2.74 2.59
CA ASP A 119 7.48 2.51 1.77
C ASP A 119 8.72 2.26 2.65
N GLN A 120 8.66 2.73 3.90
CA GLN A 120 9.66 2.45 4.91
C GLN A 120 9.01 2.31 6.27
N ILE A 121 9.43 1.33 7.06
CA ILE A 121 9.02 1.13 8.45
C ILE A 121 10.24 1.36 9.34
N THR A 122 10.11 2.31 10.28
CA THR A 122 11.22 2.78 11.12
C THR A 122 11.09 2.36 12.57
N ALA A 123 9.87 2.14 13.06
CA ALA A 123 9.65 1.60 14.38
C ALA A 123 8.35 0.81 14.47
N VAL A 124 8.37 -0.21 15.34
CA VAL A 124 7.18 -0.92 15.79
C VAL A 124 7.20 -0.95 17.31
N SER A 125 6.10 -0.54 17.92
CA SER A 125 5.90 -0.60 19.36
C SER A 125 4.55 -1.24 19.66
N ALA A 126 4.43 -1.84 20.84
CA ALA A 126 3.15 -2.28 21.37
C ALA A 126 2.99 -1.85 22.82
N VAL A 127 1.76 -1.50 23.16
CA VAL A 127 1.30 -1.25 24.52
C VAL A 127 0.30 -2.33 24.86
N ILE A 128 0.54 -3.02 25.97
CA ILE A 128 -0.30 -4.12 26.42
C ILE A 128 -1.04 -3.68 27.67
N GLY A 129 -2.37 -3.68 27.58
CA GLY A 129 -3.23 -3.52 28.72
C GLY A 129 -3.06 -4.71 29.66
N SER A 130 -2.87 -4.42 30.95
CA SER A 130 -2.51 -5.42 31.95
C SER A 130 -3.63 -6.44 32.19
N TYR A 131 -3.57 -7.63 31.56
CA TYR A 131 -4.40 -8.80 31.88
C TYR A 131 -3.69 -10.10 31.45
N GLY A 132 -3.62 -11.07 32.36
CA GLY A 132 -3.07 -12.41 32.09
C GLY A 132 -1.55 -12.56 32.24
N THR A 133 -1.11 -13.73 32.69
CA THR A 133 0.32 -14.12 32.72
C THR A 133 0.79 -14.78 31.43
N GLY A 134 -0.09 -14.87 30.42
CA GLY A 134 0.20 -15.48 29.13
C GLY A 134 1.22 -14.69 28.32
N ALA A 135 2.06 -15.40 27.57
CA ALA A 135 2.96 -14.77 26.62
C ALA A 135 2.16 -14.32 25.38
N VAL A 136 2.39 -13.08 24.94
CA VAL A 136 1.83 -12.53 23.70
C VAL A 136 2.95 -12.33 22.70
N ASP A 137 2.74 -12.84 21.49
CA ASP A 137 3.61 -12.64 20.34
C ASP A 137 2.96 -11.63 19.39
N LEU A 138 3.63 -10.50 19.19
CA LEU A 138 3.28 -9.53 18.15
C LEU A 138 4.03 -9.87 16.85
N ARG A 139 3.29 -9.96 15.75
CA ARG A 139 3.84 -10.02 14.40
C ARG A 139 3.32 -8.86 13.56
N VAL A 140 4.22 -8.25 12.80
CA VAL A 140 3.89 -7.29 11.75
C VAL A 140 4.43 -7.83 10.43
N GLY A 141 3.59 -7.85 9.42
CA GLY A 141 3.99 -8.18 8.06
C GLY A 141 3.02 -7.59 7.05
N PHE A 142 2.75 -8.33 5.98
CA PHE A 142 2.02 -7.81 4.82
C PHE A 142 0.83 -8.71 4.47
N PRO A 143 -0.35 -8.14 4.18
CA PRO A 143 -1.53 -8.91 3.84
C PRO A 143 -1.41 -9.55 2.45
N ILE A 144 -1.99 -10.74 2.31
CA ILE A 144 -1.99 -11.55 1.06
C ILE A 144 -3.40 -11.96 0.62
N GLY A 145 -4.42 -11.69 1.45
CA GLY A 145 -5.80 -12.10 1.20
C GLY A 145 -6.55 -11.15 0.25
N ALA A 146 -7.61 -11.67 -0.37
CA ALA A 146 -8.47 -10.91 -1.27
C ALA A 146 -8.99 -9.62 -0.60
N GLY A 147 -8.86 -8.49 -1.27
CA GLY A 147 -9.29 -7.17 -0.79
C GLY A 147 -8.47 -6.60 0.38
N SER A 148 -7.52 -7.37 0.93
CA SER A 148 -6.71 -6.95 2.08
C SER A 148 -5.33 -6.43 1.67
N ALA A 149 -4.76 -6.95 0.58
CA ALA A 149 -3.46 -6.53 0.05
C ALA A 149 -3.59 -5.25 -0.77
N LYS A 150 -2.98 -4.16 -0.29
CA LYS A 150 -2.88 -2.88 -1.00
C LYS A 150 -1.46 -2.61 -1.45
N PHE A 151 -1.34 -2.06 -2.65
CA PHE A 151 -0.11 -1.76 -3.36
C PHE A 151 -0.10 -0.26 -3.66
N GLY A 152 0.80 0.49 -3.02
CA GLY A 152 0.93 1.92 -3.24
C GLY A 152 1.41 2.24 -4.64
N LEU A 153 0.81 3.26 -5.24
CA LEU A 153 1.30 3.89 -6.46
C LEU A 153 2.34 4.93 -6.07
N TYR A 154 3.47 4.99 -6.79
CA TYR A 154 4.48 6.04 -6.58
C TYR A 154 4.06 7.42 -7.11
N THR A 155 2.77 7.58 -7.40
CA THR A 155 2.19 8.76 -8.04
C THR A 155 0.81 8.98 -7.43
N LYS A 156 0.52 10.23 -7.05
CA LYS A 156 -0.81 10.61 -6.55
C LYS A 156 -1.84 10.53 -7.68
N ILE A 157 -3.02 10.02 -7.34
CA ILE A 157 -4.18 9.92 -8.22
C ILE A 157 -5.37 10.62 -7.55
N SER A 158 -6.18 11.36 -8.31
CA SER A 158 -7.39 12.00 -7.80
C SER A 158 -8.64 11.15 -8.06
N ALA A 159 -8.60 10.29 -9.08
CA ALA A 159 -9.72 9.42 -9.43
C ALA A 159 -9.27 8.02 -9.85
N ALA A 160 -10.18 7.04 -9.74
CA ALA A 160 -9.93 5.68 -10.24
C ALA A 160 -9.64 5.68 -11.76
N THR A 161 -10.17 6.67 -12.49
CA THR A 161 -9.94 6.86 -13.93
C THR A 161 -8.51 7.26 -14.28
N ASP A 162 -7.69 7.68 -13.32
CA ASP A 162 -6.26 7.98 -13.54
C ASP A 162 -5.47 6.70 -13.79
N VAL A 163 -5.90 5.58 -13.20
CA VAL A 163 -5.37 4.26 -13.49
C VAL A 163 -6.02 3.74 -14.76
N LYS A 164 -5.26 3.73 -15.86
CA LYS A 164 -5.76 3.35 -17.18
C LYS A 164 -5.87 1.85 -17.36
N ARG A 165 -5.02 1.10 -16.66
CA ARG A 165 -4.98 -0.36 -16.75
C ARG A 165 -4.23 -0.93 -15.55
N ILE A 166 -4.70 -2.06 -15.06
CA ILE A 166 -3.95 -2.97 -14.20
C ILE A 166 -3.98 -4.32 -14.91
N THR A 167 -2.82 -4.86 -15.28
CA THR A 167 -2.71 -6.25 -15.73
C THR A 167 -1.92 -7.02 -14.70
N TRP A 168 -2.29 -8.27 -14.49
CA TRP A 168 -1.42 -9.21 -13.80
C TRP A 168 -0.78 -10.15 -14.81
N VAL A 169 0.39 -10.67 -14.44
CA VAL A 169 0.95 -11.88 -15.04
C VAL A 169 0.76 -12.98 -14.01
N ASP A 170 -0.09 -13.95 -14.35
CA ASP A 170 -0.36 -15.11 -13.53
C ASP A 170 0.81 -16.08 -13.73
N ASN A 171 1.64 -16.28 -12.69
CA ASN A 171 2.68 -17.30 -12.71
C ASN A 171 2.27 -18.55 -11.88
N GLY A 172 0.97 -18.84 -11.75
CA GLY A 172 0.39 -19.88 -10.88
C GLY A 172 -0.98 -20.44 -11.29
N VAL A 173 -1.70 -21.07 -10.34
CA VAL A 173 -3.00 -21.77 -10.55
C VAL A 173 -4.12 -21.03 -9.82
N VAL A 174 -4.47 -19.78 -10.19
CA VAL A 174 -5.67 -19.12 -9.63
C VAL A 174 -6.37 -18.15 -10.61
N THR A 175 -7.71 -18.20 -10.51
CA THR A 175 -8.77 -17.30 -11.00
C THR A 175 -8.38 -15.84 -11.24
N PRO A 176 -8.99 -15.17 -12.25
CA PRO A 176 -8.77 -13.76 -12.53
C PRO A 176 -8.88 -12.83 -11.30
N CYS A 177 -7.80 -12.13 -10.95
CA CYS A 177 -7.77 -11.17 -9.84
C CYS A 177 -8.23 -9.77 -10.28
N THR A 178 -9.53 -9.47 -10.28
CA THR A 178 -9.99 -8.08 -10.48
C THR A 178 -9.23 -7.14 -9.53
N ALA A 179 -8.70 -6.01 -9.99
CA ALA A 179 -8.02 -5.05 -9.13
C ALA A 179 -8.92 -3.82 -8.90
N VAL A 180 -8.91 -3.30 -7.68
CA VAL A 180 -9.71 -2.13 -7.29
C VAL A 180 -8.78 -0.97 -6.97
N VAL A 181 -9.03 0.18 -7.56
CA VAL A 181 -8.24 1.40 -7.29
C VAL A 181 -8.72 2.04 -5.99
N ASP A 182 -7.76 2.39 -5.13
CA ASP A 182 -7.98 3.11 -3.89
C ASP A 182 -7.42 4.52 -4.02
N THR A 183 -8.31 5.48 -4.28
CA THR A 183 -7.93 6.89 -4.43
C THR A 183 -7.58 7.55 -3.11
N THR A 184 -8.06 7.03 -1.98
CA THR A 184 -7.80 7.60 -0.65
C THR A 184 -6.35 7.38 -0.23
N TYR A 185 -5.80 6.22 -0.55
CA TYR A 185 -4.43 5.85 -0.21
C TYR A 185 -3.48 5.82 -1.40
N HIS A 186 -3.92 6.33 -2.56
CA HIS A 186 -3.19 6.31 -3.83
C HIS A 186 -2.58 4.93 -4.10
N ALA A 187 -3.43 3.91 -4.08
CA ALA A 187 -3.05 2.51 -4.14
C ALA A 187 -3.99 1.73 -5.06
N PHE A 188 -3.69 0.46 -5.29
CA PHE A 188 -4.68 -0.51 -5.76
C PHE A 188 -4.69 -1.72 -4.83
N ALA A 189 -5.83 -2.39 -4.76
CA ALA A 189 -6.01 -3.64 -4.03
C ALA A 189 -6.29 -4.78 -5.00
N SER A 190 -5.76 -5.96 -4.68
CA SER A 190 -6.17 -7.18 -5.37
C SER A 190 -7.58 -7.55 -4.90
N GLY A 191 -8.52 -7.71 -5.82
CA GLY A 191 -9.88 -8.20 -5.56
C GLY A 191 -9.92 -9.72 -5.40
N GLY A 192 -8.89 -10.43 -5.88
CA GLY A 192 -8.61 -11.83 -5.58
C GLY A 192 -7.54 -11.99 -4.49
N ALA A 193 -7.50 -13.16 -3.88
CA ALA A 193 -6.39 -13.53 -3.00
C ALA A 193 -5.13 -13.64 -3.85
N ILE A 194 -4.01 -13.13 -3.33
CA ILE A 194 -2.74 -13.19 -4.05
C ILE A 194 -2.04 -14.45 -3.60
N THR A 195 -1.74 -15.31 -4.57
CA THR A 195 -0.92 -16.48 -4.30
C THR A 195 0.54 -16.06 -4.27
N ALA A 196 1.20 -16.40 -3.16
CA ALA A 196 2.57 -16.00 -2.89
C ALA A 196 3.54 -16.29 -4.02
N ALA A 197 4.39 -15.29 -4.33
CA ALA A 197 5.54 -15.47 -5.22
C ALA A 197 5.19 -15.87 -6.66
N GLN A 198 3.94 -15.65 -7.08
CA GLN A 198 3.46 -16.01 -8.41
C GLN A 198 2.87 -14.83 -9.19
N ASP A 199 2.26 -13.84 -8.56
CA ASP A 199 1.62 -12.77 -9.34
C ASP A 199 2.51 -11.53 -9.46
N ASP A 200 2.69 -11.05 -10.69
CA ASP A 200 3.28 -9.75 -11.00
C ASP A 200 2.16 -8.80 -11.43
N PHE A 201 2.20 -7.53 -10.99
CA PHE A 201 1.27 -6.50 -11.47
C PHE A 201 1.99 -5.46 -12.31
N VAL A 202 1.36 -5.07 -13.40
CA VAL A 202 1.74 -3.92 -14.22
C VAL A 202 0.61 -2.92 -14.19
N VAL A 203 0.90 -1.72 -13.71
CA VAL A 203 -0.08 -0.65 -13.55
C VAL A 203 0.30 0.51 -14.45
N TRP A 204 -0.67 0.99 -15.22
CA TRP A 204 -0.54 2.18 -16.04
C TRP A 204 -1.34 3.31 -15.44
N VAL A 205 -0.66 4.40 -15.12
CA VAL A 205 -1.23 5.57 -14.47
C VAL A 205 -0.98 6.78 -15.36
N ASN A 206 -2.02 7.53 -15.68
CA ASN A 206 -1.88 8.89 -16.19
C ASN A 206 -2.56 9.80 -15.15
N PRO A 207 -1.78 10.33 -14.19
CA PRO A 207 -2.30 11.08 -13.06
C PRO A 207 -2.87 12.42 -13.54
N ASN A 208 -4.05 12.77 -13.04
CA ASN A 208 -4.61 14.11 -13.19
C ASN A 208 -4.67 14.83 -11.84
N TYR A 209 -3.81 14.45 -10.91
CA TYR A 209 -3.75 15.04 -9.58
C TYR A 209 -3.15 16.46 -9.67
N SER A 210 -3.89 17.44 -9.13
CA SER A 210 -3.45 18.81 -8.93
C SER A 210 -3.58 19.14 -7.44
N GLU A 211 -2.57 19.77 -6.84
CA GLU A 211 -2.64 20.24 -5.44
C GLU A 211 -3.74 21.31 -5.26
N ASP A 212 -4.14 22.00 -6.33
CA ASP A 212 -5.22 22.99 -6.32
C ASP A 212 -6.63 22.38 -6.20
N ASP A 213 -6.76 21.05 -6.34
CA ASP A 213 -8.06 20.35 -6.25
C ASP A 213 -8.50 20.10 -4.79
N ASP A 214 -7.68 20.49 -3.79
CA ASP A 214 -8.02 20.48 -2.35
C ASP A 214 -8.95 21.64 -1.92
N GLY A 215 -9.63 22.29 -2.87
CA GLY A 215 -10.72 23.23 -2.57
C GLY A 215 -10.28 24.63 -2.10
N VAL A 216 -9.08 25.08 -2.46
CA VAL A 216 -8.72 26.50 -2.32
C VAL A 216 -9.08 27.22 -3.60
N SER A 217 -10.34 27.64 -3.68
CA SER A 217 -10.75 28.72 -4.57
C SER A 217 -9.88 29.93 -4.25
N TYR A 218 -8.88 30.25 -5.09
CA TYR A 218 -8.25 31.58 -5.08
C TYR A 218 -9.27 32.61 -5.58
N ALA A 219 -10.24 32.94 -4.73
CA ALA A 219 -11.05 34.14 -4.87
C ALA A 219 -10.17 35.31 -4.43
N GLY A 220 -9.37 35.87 -5.33
CA GLY A 220 -8.42 36.90 -4.93
C GLY A 220 -7.70 37.64 -6.05
N THR A 221 -8.44 38.55 -6.71
CA THR A 221 -7.97 39.80 -7.34
C THR A 221 -6.97 39.71 -8.51
N SER A 222 -7.53 39.73 -9.72
CA SER A 222 -6.89 40.38 -10.87
C SER A 222 -6.76 41.88 -10.59
N ALA A 223 -5.57 42.33 -10.19
CA ALA A 223 -5.16 43.71 -10.41
C ALA A 223 -4.37 43.75 -11.73
N LEU A 224 -5.05 44.17 -12.79
CA LEU A 224 -4.43 44.70 -14.00
C LEU A 224 -3.48 45.83 -13.56
N ILE A 225 -2.18 45.65 -13.75
CA ILE A 225 -1.23 46.75 -13.76
C ILE A 225 -1.21 47.27 -15.19
N SER A 226 -1.70 48.51 -15.34
CA SER A 226 -1.61 49.36 -16.54
C SER A 226 -0.18 49.74 -16.88
#